data_AF-A0A7U9SX99-F1
#
_entry.id   AF-A0A7U9SX99-F1
#
_cell.length_a   1.000
_cell.length_b   1.000
_cell.length_c   1.000
_cell.angle_alpha   90.00
_cell.angle_beta   90.00
_cell.angle_gamma   90.00
#
_symmetry.space_group_name_H-M   'P 1'
#
loop_
_entity.id
_entity.type
_entity.pdbx_description
1 polymer ?
#
loop_
_entity_poly.entity_id
_entity_poly.type
_entity_poly.pdbx_seq_one_letter_code
_entity_poly.pdbx_strand_id
1 'polypeptide(L)' 'MNVAGLILSAAGLSFIGMGIQPPNPEWGYMLSEAMPYMRLAPHLVVFPGLAIIITALCFNLLGDGLADALDPKRRG' A
#
# COMPACT_ATOMS: atom_id res chain seq x y z
N MET A 1 5.47 -11.20 -9.00
CA MET A 1 4.98 -9.98 -8.32
C MET A 1 4.80 -10.33 -6.86
N ASN A 2 5.54 -9.71 -5.94
CA ASN A 2 5.38 -9.98 -4.50
C ASN A 2 4.13 -9.24 -3.97
N VAL A 3 3.66 -9.59 -2.78
CA VAL A 3 2.45 -9.05 -2.15
C VAL A 3 2.49 -7.51 -2.06
N ALA A 4 3.65 -6.92 -1.76
CA ALA A 4 3.82 -5.47 -1.80
C ALA A 4 3.51 -4.87 -3.16
N GLY A 5 3.97 -5.49 -4.25
CA GLY A 5 3.70 -5.00 -5.61
C GLY A 5 2.20 -4.97 -5.92
N LEU A 6 1.45 -5.99 -5.47
CA LEU A 6 -0.01 -6.02 -5.60
C LEU A 6 -0.68 -4.88 -4.83
N ILE A 7 -0.24 -4.61 -3.60
CA ILE A 7 -0.76 -3.52 -2.77
C ILE A 7 -0.51 -2.17 -3.42
N LEU A 8 0.73 -1.91 -3.89
CA LEU A 8 1.06 -0.66 -4.56
C LEU A 8 0.29 -0.49 -5.88
N SER A 9 0.12 -1.56 -6.67
CA SER A 9 -0.67 -1.51 -7.90
C SER A 9 -2.15 -1.23 -7.63
N ALA A 10 -2.74 -1.87 -6.63
CA ALA A 10 -4.13 -1.61 -6.24
C ALA A 10 -4.32 -0.16 -5.77
N ALA A 11 -3.45 0.33 -4.89
CA ALA A 11 -3.49 1.71 -4.43
C ALA A 11 -3.29 2.72 -5.57
N GLY A 12 -2.39 2.43 -6.52
CA GLY A 12 -2.16 3.27 -7.70
C GLY A 12 -3.36 3.31 -8.66
N LEU A 13 -4.04 2.18 -8.86
CA LEU A 13 -5.29 2.13 -9.62
C LEU A 13 -6.39 2.94 -8.93
N SER A 14 -6.55 2.80 -7.61
CA SER A 14 -7.50 3.59 -6.85
C SER A 14 -7.20 5.08 -6.87
N PHE A 15 -5.92 5.46 -6.83
CA PHE A 15 -5.46 6.85 -6.95
C PHE A 15 -5.86 7.51 -8.27
N ILE A 16 -5.87 6.75 -9.37
CA ILE A 16 -6.31 7.25 -10.70
C ILE A 16 -7.85 7.20 -10.84
N GLY A 17 -8.57 6.74 -9.81
CA GLY A 17 -10.04 6.68 -9.80
C GLY A 17 -10.63 5.37 -10.30
N MET A 18 -9.81 4.35 -10.51
CA MET A 18 -10.25 2.97 -10.83
C MET A 18 -10.41 2.10 -9.57
N GLY A 19 -10.66 2.73 -8.42
CA GLY A 19 -10.78 2.10 -7.10
C GLY A 19 -12.19 2.14 -6.53
N ILE A 20 -12.27 1.86 -5.22
CA ILE A 20 -13.51 1.99 -4.45
C ILE A 20 -13.83 3.48 -4.29
N GLN A 21 -15.04 3.87 -4.69
CA GLN A 21 -15.52 5.25 -4.53
C GLN A 21 -16.07 5.50 -3.12
N PRO A 22 -16.09 6.77 -2.67
CA PRO A 22 -16.79 7.17 -1.44
C PRO A 22 -18.23 6.64 -1.42
N PRO A 23 -18.79 6.28 -0.25
CA PRO A 23 -18.37 6.64 1.11
C PRO A 23 -17.38 5.68 1.78
N ASN A 24 -16.95 4.62 1.08
CA ASN A 24 -16.07 3.63 1.67
C ASN A 24 -14.63 4.16 1.76
N PRO A 25 -13.94 3.99 2.90
CA PRO A 25 -12.58 4.47 3.07
C PRO A 25 -11.61 3.63 2.22
N GLU A 26 -10.95 4.27 1.26
CA GLU A 26 -9.94 3.64 0.39
C GLU A 26 -8.71 4.57 0.31
N TRP A 27 -7.53 4.06 0.68
CA TRP A 27 -6.33 4.90 0.88
C TRP A 27 -5.75 5.49 -0.42
N GLY A 28 -5.83 4.77 -1.54
CA GLY A 28 -5.39 5.28 -2.84
C GLY A 28 -6.26 6.43 -3.34
N TYR A 29 -7.57 6.31 -3.18
CA TYR A 29 -8.53 7.37 -3.50
C TYR A 29 -8.37 8.57 -2.58
N MET A 30 -8.17 8.36 -1.27
CA MET A 30 -7.88 9.44 -0.31
C MET A 30 -6.63 10.24 -0.69
N LEU A 31 -5.59 9.60 -1.24
CA LEU A 31 -4.41 10.29 -1.77
C LEU A 31 -4.75 11.18 -2.97
N SER A 32 -5.64 10.73 -3.85
CA SER A 32 -6.09 11.47 -5.03
C SER A 32 -6.85 12.73 -4.62
N GLU A 33 -7.79 12.59 -3.68
CA GLU A 33 -8.56 13.70 -3.13
C GLU A 33 -7.70 14.69 -2.33
N ALA A 34 -6.60 14.21 -1.73
CA ALA A 34 -5.71 15.05 -0.93
C ALA A 34 -4.74 15.91 -1.76
N MET A 35 -4.57 15.65 -3.07
CA MET A 35 -3.65 16.39 -3.94
C MET A 35 -3.85 17.92 -3.93
N PRO A 36 -5.09 18.46 -4.07
CA PRO A 36 -5.33 19.90 -4.04
C PRO A 36 -4.98 20.53 -2.67
N TYR A 37 -5.04 19.74 -1.60
CA TYR A 37 -4.86 20.19 -0.23
C TYR A 37 -3.43 20.00 0.28
N MET A 38 -2.49 19.49 -0.53
CA MET A 38 -1.11 19.19 -0.10
C MET A 38 -0.41 20.35 0.62
N ARG A 39 -0.67 21.60 0.21
CA ARG A 39 -0.09 22.79 0.84
C ARG A 39 -0.83 23.25 2.09
N LEU A 40 -2.13 22.99 2.17
CA LEU A 40 -3.03 23.47 3.22
C LEU A 40 -3.15 22.46 4.38
N ALA A 41 -3.19 21.17 4.04
CA ALA A 41 -3.44 20.05 4.93
C ALA A 41 -2.57 18.84 4.49
N PRO A 42 -1.23 18.90 4.65
CA PRO A 42 -0.32 17.85 4.20
C PRO A 42 -0.57 16.50 4.86
N HIS A 43 -1.15 16.50 6.06
CA HIS A 43 -1.52 15.28 6.78
C HIS A 43 -2.51 14.40 6.00
N LEU A 44 -3.35 14.98 5.14
CA LEU A 44 -4.29 14.24 4.29
C LEU A 44 -3.59 13.33 3.27
N VAL A 45 -2.36 13.65 2.87
CA VAL A 45 -1.53 12.79 2.02
C VAL A 45 -0.68 11.84 2.86
N VAL A 46 -0.12 12.33 3.97
CA VAL A 46 0.84 11.59 4.78
C VAL A 46 0.21 10.34 5.42
N PHE A 47 -0.99 10.45 6.00
CA PHE A 47 -1.64 9.31 6.65
C PHE A 47 -1.93 8.14 5.70
N PRO A 48 -2.68 8.32 4.59
CA PRO A 48 -2.95 7.21 3.66
C PRO A 48 -1.67 6.72 2.98
N GLY A 49 -0.72 7.62 2.66
CA GLY A 49 0.58 7.23 2.10
C GLY A 49 1.38 6.34 3.04
N LEU A 50 1.47 6.68 4.33
CA LEU A 50 2.14 5.86 5.33
C LEU A 50 1.43 4.54 5.57
N ALA A 51 0.09 4.52 5.58
CA ALA A 51 -0.68 3.29 5.75
C ALA A 51 -0.38 2.29 4.63
N ILE A 52 -0.32 2.74 3.37
CA ILE A 52 0.03 1.90 2.21
C ILE A 52 1.47 1.37 2.35
N ILE A 53 2.43 2.25 2.66
CA ILE A 53 3.85 1.88 2.79
C ILE A 53 4.05 0.86 3.91
N ILE A 54 3.52 1.12 5.10
CA ILE A 54 3.65 0.22 6.25
C ILE A 54 3.01 -1.14 5.94
N THR A 55 1.83 -1.14 5.33
CA THR A 55 1.13 -2.38 4.96
C THR A 55 1.96 -3.17 3.94
N ALA A 56 2.44 -2.53 2.88
CA ALA A 56 3.27 -3.16 1.87
C ALA A 56 4.56 -3.74 2.47
N LEU A 57 5.23 -2.98 3.36
CA LEU A 57 6.44 -3.44 4.05
C LEU A 57 6.16 -4.63 4.96
N CYS A 58 5.12 -4.57 5.78
CA CYS A 58 4.72 -5.68 6.65
C CYS A 58 4.49 -6.96 5.84
N PHE A 59 3.71 -6.90 4.76
CA PHE A 59 3.46 -8.07 3.93
C PHE A 59 4.69 -8.55 3.16
N ASN A 60 5.56 -7.63 2.73
CA ASN A 60 6.82 -7.99 2.08
C ASN A 60 7.75 -8.72 3.05
N LEU A 61 7.97 -8.17 4.24
CA LEU A 61 8.84 -8.78 5.27
C LEU A 61 8.28 -10.09 5.80
N LEU A 62 6.96 -10.19 6.00
CA LEU A 62 6.30 -11.44 6.39
C LEU A 62 6.43 -12.49 5.29
N GLY A 63 6.22 -12.11 4.02
CA GLY A 63 6.38 -13.00 2.89
C GLY A 63 7.81 -13.50 2.75
N ASP A 64 8.79 -12.61 2.85
CA ASP A 64 10.20 -12.93 2.74
C ASP A 64 10.68 -13.78 3.94
N GLY A 65 10.25 -13.45 5.15
CA GLY A 65 10.55 -14.23 6.37
C GLY A 65 9.90 -15.62 6.38
N LEU A 66 8.65 -15.73 5.91
CA LEU A 66 7.98 -17.01 5.75
C LEU A 66 8.64 -17.86 4.65
N ALA A 67 9.00 -17.24 3.52
CA ALA A 67 9.71 -17.91 2.45
C ALA A 67 11.08 -18.43 2.92
N ASP A 68 11.83 -17.65 3.69
CA ASP A 68 13.12 -18.07 4.26
C ASP A 68 12.98 -19.20 5.28
N ALA A 69 11.91 -19.20 6.08
CA ALA A 69 11.62 -20.26 7.04
C ALA A 69 11.16 -21.57 6.36
N LEU A 70 10.50 -21.47 5.21
CA LEU A 70 9.99 -22.60 4.43
C LEU A 70 10.98 -23.08 3.36
N ASP A 71 12.08 -22.37 3.09
CA ASP A 71 13.05 -22.75 2.05
C ASP A 71 13.78 -24.05 2.43
N PRO A 72 13.52 -25.18 1.74
CA PRO A 72 14.15 -26.46 2.03
C PRO A 72 15.65 -26.47 1.73
N LYS A 73 16.17 -25.48 0.97
CA LYS A 73 17.57 -25.43 0.54
C LYS A 73 18.58 -25.17 1.65
N ARG A 74 18.17 -24.82 2.87
CA ARG A 74 19.08 -24.75 4.04
C ARG A 74 19.32 -26.09 4.74
N ARG A 75 18.67 -27.17 4.28
CA ARG A 75 18.80 -28.53 4.84
C ARG A 75 19.63 -29.50 3.98
N GLY A 76 20.35 -29.03 2.97
CA GLY A 76 21.25 -29.83 2.13
C GLY A 76 22.66 -29.29 2.15
#